data_AF-A0ABC8QWC2-F1
#
_entry.id   AF-A0ABC8QWC2-F1
#
_cell.length_a   1.000
_cell.length_b   1.000
_cell.length_c   1.000
_cell.angle_alpha   90.00
_cell.angle_beta   90.00
_cell.angle_gamma   90.00
#
_symmetry.space_group_name_H-M   'P 1'
#
loop_
_entity.id
_entity.type
_entity.pdbx_description
1 polymer ?
#
loop_
_entity_poly.entity_id
_entity_poly.type
_entity_poly.pdbx_seq_one_letter_code
_entity_poly.pdbx_strand_id
1 'polypeptide(L)' 'DTLVGEVSRLVVAEACIQALDIEFTEGQIYEINSVQGEGPGRDLQKWQELFRTARAQ' A
#
# COMPACT_ATOMS: atom_id res chain seq x y z
N ASP A 1 19.41 -4.27 -3.71
CA ASP A 1 18.21 -3.59 -4.20
C ASP A 1 17.58 -4.48 -5.24
N THR A 2 16.47 -5.13 -4.88
CA THR A 2 15.78 -6.14 -5.70
C THR A 2 14.30 -5.83 -5.64
N LEU A 3 13.92 -4.72 -6.28
CA LEU A 3 12.54 -4.36 -6.54
C LEU A 3 11.98 -5.37 -7.56
N VAL A 4 11.52 -6.53 -7.09
CA VAL A 4 10.90 -7.55 -7.94
C VAL A 4 9.41 -7.53 -7.68
N GLY A 5 8.70 -6.71 -8.45
CA GLY A 5 7.24 -6.67 -8.48
C GLY A 5 6.76 -5.48 -9.31
N GLU A 6 6.22 -5.72 -10.49
CA GLU A 6 5.59 -4.66 -11.27
C GLU A 6 4.35 -4.16 -10.52
N VAL A 7 4.40 -2.94 -9.99
CA VAL A 7 3.21 -2.35 -9.36
C VAL A 7 2.28 -1.74 -10.41
N SER A 8 0.98 -2.04 -10.30
CA SER A 8 -0.04 -1.37 -11.11
C SER A 8 -0.19 0.09 -10.67
N ARG A 9 -0.25 1.01 -11.64
CA ARG A 9 -0.57 2.43 -11.36
C ARG A 9 -1.88 2.62 -10.60
N LEU A 10 -2.84 1.70 -10.78
CA LEU A 10 -4.10 1.70 -10.03
C LEU A 10 -3.86 1.44 -8.55
N VAL A 11 -3.06 0.43 -8.21
CA VAL A 11 -2.77 0.06 -6.81
C VAL A 11 -1.96 1.17 -6.12
N VAL A 12 -1.04 1.83 -6.83
CA VAL A 12 -0.35 3.02 -6.29
C VAL A 12 -1.35 4.13 -5.98
N ALA A 13 -2.27 4.43 -6.90
CA ALA A 13 -3.28 5.46 -6.68
C ALA A 13 -4.22 5.12 -5.51
N GLU A 14 -4.62 3.85 -5.39
CA GLU A 14 -5.41 3.36 -4.25
C GLU A 14 -4.64 3.52 -2.94
N ALA A 15 -3.38 3.10 -2.88
CA ALA A 15 -2.53 3.25 -1.70
C ALA A 15 -2.42 4.72 -1.26
N CYS A 16 -2.21 5.63 -2.21
CA CYS A 16 -2.11 7.06 -1.93
C CYS A 16 -3.42 7.62 -1.39
N ILE A 17 -4.57 7.29 -1.99
CA ILE A 17 -5.88 7.77 -1.52
C ILE A 17 -6.14 7.27 -0.10
N GLN A 18 -5.87 5.99 0.17
CA GLN A 18 -6.18 5.37 1.45
C GLN A 18 -5.24 5.87 2.55
N ALA A 19 -3.97 6.16 2.23
CA ALA A 19 -3.03 6.77 3.17
C ALA A 19 -3.51 8.15 3.67
N LEU A 20 -4.18 8.95 2.83
CA LEU A 20 -4.77 10.23 3.26
C LEU A 20 -5.79 10.07 4.40
N ASP A 21 -6.47 8.93 4.46
CA ASP A 21 -7.49 8.61 5.48
C ASP A 21 -6.92 7.81 6.67
N ILE A 22 -5.65 7.40 6.64
CA ILE A 22 -5.01 6.58 7.67
C ILE A 22 -3.90 7.37 8.38
N GLU A 23 -4.23 7.94 9.53
CA GLU A 23 -3.37 8.82 10.33
C GLU A 23 -1.94 8.27 10.57
N PHE A 24 -1.81 6.98 10.88
CA PHE A 24 -0.49 6.40 11.19
C PHE A 24 0.43 6.23 9.98
N THR A 25 -0.04 6.52 8.77
CA THR A 25 0.79 6.54 7.56
C THR A 25 1.52 7.88 7.37
N GLU A 26 1.18 8.91 8.16
CA GLU A 26 1.85 10.21 8.12
C GLU A 26 3.34 10.08 8.45
N GLY A 27 4.18 10.71 7.61
CA GLY A 27 5.64 10.70 7.77
C GLY A 27 6.30 9.33 7.56
N GLN A 28 5.57 8.33 7.08
CA GLN A 28 6.11 7.00 6.80
C GLN A 28 6.48 6.86 5.31
N ILE A 29 7.43 5.97 5.02
CA ILE A 29 7.80 5.58 3.67
C ILE A 29 7.46 4.10 3.52
N TYR A 30 6.72 3.77 2.46
CA TYR A 30 6.31 2.39 2.18
C TYR A 30 6.79 1.96 0.79
N GLU A 31 7.30 0.74 0.71
CA GLU A 31 7.44 0.04 -0.57
C GLU A 31 6.11 -0.62 -0.93
N ILE A 32 5.61 -0.38 -2.13
CA ILE A 32 4.37 -0.97 -2.63
C ILE A 32 4.68 -1.86 -3.82
N ASN A 33 4.29 -3.12 -3.70
CA ASN A 33 4.36 -4.12 -4.76
C ASN A 33 2.96 -4.69 -4.99
N SER A 34 2.65 -5.11 -6.22
CA SER A 34 1.38 -5.75 -6.55
C SER A 34 1.56 -6.82 -7.61
N VAL A 35 0.65 -7.79 -7.66
CA VAL A 35 0.44 -8.62 -8.85
C VAL A 35 -0.70 -8.00 -9.66
N GLN A 36 -0.63 -8.02 -11.00
CA GLN A 36 -1.69 -7.46 -11.83
C GLN A 36 -3.05 -8.11 -11.52
N GLY A 37 -4.04 -7.29 -11.18
CA GLY A 37 -5.38 -7.75 -10.78
C GLY A 37 -5.53 -8.04 -9.29
N GLU A 38 -4.45 -7.94 -8.51
CA GLU A 38 -4.46 -8.04 -7.06
C GLU A 38 -4.31 -6.67 -6.40
N GLY A 39 -4.90 -6.52 -5.22
CA GLY A 39 -4.87 -5.30 -4.42
C GLY A 39 -6.06 -5.24 -3.49
N PRO A 40 -6.01 -4.43 -2.42
CA PRO A 40 -7.14 -4.28 -1.52
C PRO A 40 -8.33 -3.54 -2.16
N GLY A 41 -8.13 -2.88 -3.30
CA GLY A 41 -9.11 -2.00 -3.90
C GLY A 41 -9.44 -0.86 -2.96
N ARG A 42 -10.73 -0.75 -2.58
CA ARG A 42 -11.23 0.27 -1.65
C ARG A 42 -11.38 -0.22 -0.21
N ASP A 43 -10.90 -1.43 0.11
CA ASP A 43 -11.02 -2.01 1.44
C ASP A 43 -10.01 -1.35 2.42
N LEU A 44 -10.49 -0.37 3.17
CA LEU A 44 -9.69 0.39 4.13
C LEU A 44 -9.06 -0.50 5.21
N GLN A 45 -9.74 -1.56 5.67
CA GLN A 45 -9.19 -2.42 6.73
C GLN A 45 -7.98 -3.20 6.23
N LYS A 46 -8.05 -3.72 5.00
CA LYS A 46 -6.90 -4.39 4.36
C LYS A 46 -5.74 -3.44 4.13
N TRP A 47 -6.01 -2.19 3.74
CA TRP A 47 -4.96 -1.16 3.63
C TRP A 47 -4.31 -0.87 4.98
N GLN A 48 -5.09 -0.74 6.06
CA GLN A 48 -4.54 -0.57 7.40
C GLN A 48 -3.66 -1.75 7.83
N GLU A 49 -4.08 -2.99 7.54
CA GLU A 49 -3.30 -4.19 7.86
C GLU A 49 -1.98 -4.23 7.07
N LEU A 50 -2.02 -3.92 5.76
CA LEU A 50 -0.82 -3.83 4.93
C LEU A 50 0.17 -2.80 5.46
N PHE A 51 -0.28 -1.57 5.72
CA PHE A 51 0.60 -0.51 6.24
C PHE A 51 1.16 -0.83 7.63
N ARG A 52 0.39 -1.51 8.49
CA ARG A 52 0.90 -1.98 9.80
C ARG A 52 1.97 -3.05 9.64
N THR A 53 1.72 -4.03 8.75
CA THR A 53 2.65 -5.13 8.47
C THR A 53 3.96 -4.59 7.91
N ALA A 54 3.88 -3.65 6.96
CA ALA A 54 5.06 -3.03 6.36
C ALA A 54 5.91 -2.22 7.36
N ARG A 55 5.29 -1.61 8.38
CA ARG A 55 6.02 -0.87 9.44
C ARG A 55 6.71 -1.79 10.46
N ALA A 56 6.29 -3.05 10.55
CA ALA A 56 6.90 -4.03 11.45
C ALA A 56 8.14 -4.73 10.83
N GLN A 57 8.43 -4.45 9.56
CA GLN A 57 9.59 -4.94 8.82
C GLN A 57 10.71 -3.91 8.83
#